data_AF-A0AAN9NUY7-F1
#
_entry.id   AF-A0AAN9NUY7-F1
#
_cell.length_a   1.000
_cell.length_b   1.000
_cell.length_c   1.000
_cell.angle_alpha   90.00
_cell.angle_beta   90.00
_cell.angle_gamma   90.00
#
_symmetry.space_group_name_H-M   'P 1'
#
loop_
_entity.id
_entity.type
_entity.pdbx_description
1 polymer ?
#
loop_
_entity_poly.entity_id
_entity_poly.type
_entity_poly.pdbx_seq_one_letter_code
_entity_poly.pdbx_strand_id
1 'polypeptide(L)'
;MQLFLHWIQNFVDSLQFQLVAAQAHMKGLVAVLLLVAICTAVESNGEENGGACKRNALNARPHSVSILEFGAVGDGMTLNTVAFQNAIFYLKSFADKGGAQLYVPPGTWLTGSFNLTSHLTLFLERGATIVASQDYSHWDVLDSLPSYGRGIGRYRSLIYGQSLSDVVVTGDNGTINGQGSIWWKLFSSHSLNYSRPNLVEFVDSVDVIISNLTFVDSPAWGIHPVYCSNVQIQNITSRAPPESPYTSGIVPDSSKYVCIENSNISTGHDAIVLKSGWDEYGIAYGKPTSSVHISNVYLQSSSGAGLAFGSEMSGGISDIIAEKLHILNSPIGIELKTTRGRGGYMKGIFISDAELENIHLGISMTGYSGFHPDDKYDTSALPVVDSITFKNMMGANIDVAGNVSGIVESPFSTICLSNVTFFLSYELSPSWFCSNVIGFSEEVIPEPCPDLQSSYSNFSFSCFTSLYPHFSNVSGSLDQELYKADSILLNSQYMIASVDLLGMAEACMLYLTKSDGLREATNAINGCALSHSTLELGNLNQLVTSLQLSYVPSN
;
A
#
# COMPACT_ATOMS: atom_id res chain seq x y z
N MET A 1 -75.24 30.27 -28.83
CA MET A 1 -73.98 30.80 -29.38
C MET A 1 -72.96 31.17 -28.29
N GLN A 2 -73.31 31.96 -27.27
CA GLN A 2 -72.41 32.28 -26.13
C GLN A 2 -71.92 31.05 -25.34
N LEU A 3 -72.79 30.06 -25.08
CA LEU A 3 -72.41 28.82 -24.37
C LEU A 3 -71.40 27.96 -25.15
N PHE A 4 -71.44 28.00 -26.48
CA PHE A 4 -70.51 27.24 -27.34
C PHE A 4 -69.13 27.91 -27.41
N LEU A 5 -69.10 29.24 -27.45
CA LEU A 5 -67.86 30.02 -27.36
C LEU A 5 -67.18 29.85 -25.99
N HIS A 6 -67.95 29.76 -24.90
CA HIS A 6 -67.42 29.53 -23.56
C HIS A 6 -66.84 28.12 -23.40
N TRP A 7 -67.46 27.11 -24.03
CA TRP A 7 -66.94 25.75 -24.05
C TRP A 7 -65.64 25.62 -24.84
N ILE A 8 -65.54 26.30 -26.01
CA ILE A 8 -64.31 26.35 -26.79
C ILE A 8 -63.19 27.03 -26.02
N GLN A 9 -63.47 28.14 -25.33
CA GLN A 9 -62.45 28.83 -24.54
C GLN A 9 -61.91 27.94 -23.40
N ASN A 10 -62.80 27.29 -22.65
CA ASN A 10 -62.40 26.37 -21.58
C ASN A 10 -61.62 25.15 -22.11
N PHE A 11 -61.94 24.68 -23.32
CA PHE A 11 -61.21 23.58 -23.97
C PHE A 11 -59.80 24.02 -24.41
N VAL A 12 -59.66 25.23 -24.96
CA VAL A 12 -58.37 25.81 -25.36
C VAL A 12 -57.49 26.08 -24.14
N ASP A 13 -58.05 26.61 -23.05
CA ASP A 13 -57.32 26.89 -21.81
C ASP A 13 -56.84 25.59 -21.14
N SER A 14 -57.65 24.53 -21.18
CA SER A 14 -57.27 23.18 -20.70
C SER A 14 -56.13 22.56 -21.52
N LEU A 15 -56.17 22.71 -22.85
CA LEU A 15 -55.11 22.28 -23.75
C LEU A 15 -53.81 23.06 -23.54
N GLN A 16 -53.87 24.37 -23.32
CA GLN A 16 -52.70 25.16 -22.98
C GLN A 16 -52.08 24.74 -21.64
N PHE A 17 -52.91 24.45 -20.63
CA PHE A 17 -52.41 23.99 -19.33
C PHE A 17 -51.69 22.64 -19.45
N GLN A 18 -52.24 21.70 -20.22
CA GLN A 18 -51.62 20.40 -20.50
C GLN A 18 -50.29 20.54 -21.27
N LEU A 19 -50.21 21.47 -22.24
CA LEU A 19 -48.98 21.75 -22.99
C LEU A 19 -47.89 22.38 -22.14
N VAL A 20 -48.25 23.30 -21.24
CA VAL A 20 -47.31 23.94 -20.29
C VAL A 20 -46.81 22.93 -19.26
N ALA A 21 -47.69 22.05 -18.75
CA ALA A 21 -47.29 20.97 -17.85
C ALA A 21 -46.35 19.96 -18.54
N ALA A 22 -46.64 19.57 -19.79
CA ALA A 22 -45.78 18.69 -20.57
C ALA A 22 -44.41 19.33 -20.86
N GLN A 23 -44.34 20.63 -21.13
CA GLN A 23 -43.08 21.37 -21.27
C GLN A 23 -42.29 21.45 -19.96
N ALA A 24 -42.96 21.58 -18.81
CA ALA A 24 -42.30 21.59 -17.50
C ALA A 24 -41.69 20.21 -17.18
N HIS A 25 -42.42 19.12 -17.45
CA HIS A 25 -41.91 17.76 -17.29
C HIS A 25 -40.73 17.46 -18.21
N MET A 26 -40.78 17.91 -19.48
CA MET A 26 -39.69 17.70 -20.44
C MET A 26 -38.42 18.50 -20.07
N LYS A 27 -38.58 19.73 -19.54
CA LYS A 27 -37.47 20.54 -19.02
C LYS A 27 -36.85 19.93 -17.75
N GLY A 28 -37.67 19.38 -16.86
CA GLY A 28 -37.21 18.64 -15.69
C GLY A 28 -36.42 17.38 -16.07
N LEU A 29 -36.89 16.64 -17.08
CA LEU A 29 -36.21 15.43 -17.56
C LEU A 29 -34.86 15.75 -18.22
N VAL A 30 -34.80 16.84 -19.00
CA VAL A 30 -33.54 17.34 -19.60
C VAL A 30 -32.57 17.82 -18.54
N ALA A 31 -33.04 18.50 -17.48
CA ALA A 31 -32.20 18.92 -16.36
C ALA A 31 -31.65 17.72 -15.57
N VAL A 32 -32.46 16.69 -15.33
CA VAL A 32 -32.01 15.43 -14.68
C VAL A 32 -31.03 14.68 -15.58
N LEU A 33 -31.25 14.59 -16.89
CA LEU A 33 -30.31 13.98 -17.81
C LEU A 33 -28.99 14.77 -17.93
N LEU A 34 -29.03 16.10 -17.85
CA LEU A 34 -27.84 16.95 -17.76
C LEU A 34 -27.10 16.78 -16.43
N LEU A 35 -27.82 16.68 -15.31
CA LEU A 35 -27.23 16.39 -14.00
C LEU A 35 -26.60 15.00 -13.95
N VAL A 36 -27.27 13.97 -14.49
CA VAL A 36 -26.70 12.63 -14.62
C VAL A 36 -25.49 12.64 -15.55
N ALA A 37 -25.56 13.34 -16.69
CA ALA A 37 -24.41 13.47 -17.60
C ALA A 37 -23.23 14.22 -16.96
N ILE A 38 -23.49 15.25 -16.15
CA ILE A 38 -22.48 15.98 -15.38
C ILE A 38 -21.92 15.12 -14.25
N CYS A 39 -22.74 14.35 -13.52
CA CYS A 39 -22.28 13.39 -12.51
C CYS A 39 -21.41 12.29 -13.14
N THR A 40 -21.79 11.74 -14.30
CA THR A 40 -20.96 10.76 -15.02
C THR A 40 -19.71 11.37 -15.65
N ALA A 41 -19.70 12.67 -15.96
CA ALA A 41 -18.53 13.38 -16.45
C ALA A 41 -17.57 13.80 -15.32
N VAL A 42 -18.07 13.95 -14.09
CA VAL A 42 -17.26 14.19 -12.88
C VAL A 42 -16.56 12.90 -12.41
N GLU A 43 -17.12 11.72 -12.71
CA GLU A 43 -16.47 10.42 -12.46
C GLU A 43 -15.40 10.03 -13.51
N SER A 44 -15.16 10.85 -14.54
CA SER A 44 -14.20 10.53 -15.61
C SER A 44 -12.96 11.43 -15.66
N ASN A 45 -12.78 12.36 -14.71
CA ASN A 45 -11.60 13.22 -14.68
C ASN A 45 -10.87 13.12 -13.35
N GLY A 46 -9.88 12.22 -13.34
CA GLY A 46 -8.77 12.26 -12.39
C GLY A 46 -9.00 11.49 -11.10
N GLU A 47 -8.94 10.15 -11.17
CA GLU A 47 -8.21 9.43 -10.13
C GLU A 47 -6.75 9.92 -10.18
N GLU A 48 -6.49 11.05 -9.53
CA GLU A 48 -5.15 11.30 -9.01
C GLU A 48 -4.89 10.23 -7.96
N ASN A 49 -4.17 9.19 -8.37
CA ASN A 49 -3.61 8.17 -7.49
C ASN A 49 -2.81 8.83 -6.36
N GLY A 50 -3.50 9.10 -5.25
CA GLY A 50 -2.94 9.53 -3.97
C GLY A 50 -2.45 8.37 -3.10
N GLY A 51 -2.26 7.18 -3.69
CA GLY A 51 -1.55 6.08 -3.04
C GLY A 51 -0.05 6.38 -2.97
N ALA A 52 0.67 5.70 -2.07
CA ALA A 52 2.12 5.82 -1.89
C ALA A 52 2.92 5.60 -3.20
N CYS A 53 2.30 4.98 -4.21
CA CYS A 53 2.85 4.76 -5.54
C CYS A 53 2.36 5.77 -6.56
N LYS A 54 2.97 6.97 -6.56
CA LYS A 54 2.90 7.84 -7.73
C LYS A 54 3.69 7.20 -8.86
N ARG A 55 3.00 6.67 -9.87
CA ARG A 55 3.65 6.19 -11.10
C ARG A 55 4.41 7.34 -11.74
N ASN A 56 5.74 7.28 -11.68
CA ASN A 56 6.55 8.23 -12.41
C ASN A 56 6.57 7.79 -13.87
N ALA A 57 6.05 8.63 -14.76
CA ALA A 57 6.12 8.37 -16.18
C ALA A 57 7.60 8.26 -16.60
N LEU A 58 7.97 7.13 -17.19
CA LEU A 58 9.30 6.94 -17.80
C LEU A 58 9.38 7.83 -19.05
N ASN A 59 9.90 9.04 -18.88
CA ASN A 59 10.17 9.92 -20.00
C ASN A 59 11.42 9.44 -20.75
N ALA A 60 11.33 9.36 -22.08
CA ALA A 60 12.47 9.05 -22.91
C ALA A 60 13.57 10.11 -22.71
N ARG A 61 14.80 9.65 -22.51
CA ARG A 61 15.96 10.55 -22.38
C ARG A 61 16.26 11.19 -23.74
N PRO A 62 16.57 12.50 -23.81
CA PRO A 62 16.86 13.17 -25.09
C PRO A 62 18.09 12.64 -25.84
N HIS A 63 19.03 12.03 -25.11
CA HIS A 63 20.25 11.47 -25.67
C HIS A 63 20.33 9.97 -25.37
N SER A 64 20.79 9.17 -26.34
CA SER A 64 20.99 7.73 -26.20
C SER A 64 22.23 7.30 -26.96
N VAL A 65 23.03 6.42 -26.38
CA VAL A 65 24.20 5.77 -27.01
C VAL A 65 24.20 4.29 -26.72
N SER A 66 24.75 3.50 -27.64
CA SER A 66 24.95 2.07 -27.46
C SER A 66 26.26 1.77 -26.73
N ILE A 67 26.27 0.75 -25.88
CA ILE A 67 27.51 0.26 -25.24
C ILE A 67 28.57 -0.18 -26.27
N LEU A 68 28.15 -0.56 -27.49
CA LEU A 68 29.03 -0.89 -28.62
C LEU A 68 29.92 0.28 -29.04
N GLU A 69 29.44 1.52 -28.89
CA GLU A 69 30.19 2.74 -29.26
C GLU A 69 31.42 2.95 -28.36
N PHE A 70 31.48 2.25 -27.22
CA PHE A 70 32.58 2.29 -26.25
C PHE A 70 33.48 1.05 -26.33
N GLY A 71 33.37 0.28 -27.41
CA GLY A 71 34.23 -0.88 -27.67
C GLY A 71 33.83 -2.15 -26.92
N ALA A 72 32.62 -2.21 -26.36
CA ALA A 72 32.13 -3.42 -25.74
C ALA A 72 31.88 -4.54 -26.78
N VAL A 73 32.07 -5.78 -26.36
CA VAL A 73 31.84 -6.99 -27.15
C VAL A 73 30.90 -7.92 -26.38
N GLY A 74 29.75 -8.23 -26.99
CA GLY A 74 28.67 -9.02 -26.40
C GLY A 74 28.84 -10.55 -26.55
N ASP A 75 30.06 -11.07 -26.43
CA ASP A 75 30.42 -12.48 -26.65
C ASP A 75 30.38 -13.35 -25.38
N GLY A 76 30.12 -12.76 -24.21
CA GLY A 76 30.14 -13.42 -22.90
C GLY A 76 31.54 -13.72 -22.36
N MET A 77 32.60 -13.31 -23.06
CA MET A 77 34.00 -13.59 -22.72
C MET A 77 34.83 -12.32 -22.51
N THR A 78 34.58 -11.30 -23.32
CA THR A 78 35.27 -10.01 -23.25
C THR A 78 34.82 -9.25 -22.01
N LEU A 79 35.76 -8.83 -21.16
CA LEU A 79 35.46 -8.03 -19.97
C LEU A 79 35.15 -6.58 -20.38
N ASN A 80 33.87 -6.20 -20.27
CA ASN A 80 33.34 -4.92 -20.75
C ASN A 80 33.34 -3.81 -19.69
N THR A 81 33.98 -4.00 -18.55
CA THR A 81 33.91 -3.06 -17.41
C THR A 81 34.38 -1.65 -17.78
N VAL A 82 35.49 -1.54 -18.52
CA VAL A 82 35.99 -0.25 -19.01
C VAL A 82 35.03 0.38 -20.01
N ALA A 83 34.37 -0.41 -20.87
CA ALA A 83 33.39 0.11 -21.81
C ALA A 83 32.16 0.69 -21.08
N PHE A 84 31.64 0.00 -20.07
CA PHE A 84 30.56 0.52 -19.22
C PHE A 84 30.98 1.80 -18.49
N GLN A 85 32.17 1.82 -17.88
CA GLN A 85 32.69 3.00 -17.19
C GLN A 85 32.86 4.20 -18.13
N ASN A 86 33.41 4.00 -19.33
CA ASN A 86 33.58 5.04 -20.33
C ASN A 86 32.24 5.57 -20.84
N ALA A 87 31.28 4.67 -21.09
CA ALA A 87 29.94 5.05 -21.52
C ALA A 87 29.24 5.93 -20.47
N ILE A 88 29.29 5.51 -19.20
CA ILE A 88 28.66 6.25 -18.11
C ILE A 88 29.36 7.59 -17.87
N PHE A 89 30.69 7.63 -17.93
CA PHE A 89 31.47 8.86 -17.84
C PHE A 89 31.07 9.87 -18.93
N TYR A 90 30.91 9.41 -20.17
CA TYR A 90 30.44 10.24 -21.27
C TYR A 90 29.00 10.73 -21.04
N LEU A 91 28.09 9.83 -20.66
CA LEU A 91 26.67 10.14 -20.48
C LEU A 91 26.41 11.11 -19.32
N LYS A 92 27.28 11.13 -18.32
CA LYS A 92 27.24 12.12 -17.23
C LYS A 92 27.21 13.57 -17.73
N SER A 93 27.81 13.85 -18.89
CA SER A 93 27.81 15.20 -19.50
C SER A 93 26.43 15.68 -20.01
N PHE A 94 25.41 14.84 -19.94
CA PHE A 94 24.03 15.13 -20.32
C PHE A 94 23.07 15.27 -19.14
N ALA A 95 23.57 15.19 -17.90
CA ALA A 95 22.75 15.33 -16.68
C ALA A 95 21.88 16.60 -16.71
N ASP A 96 22.49 17.76 -16.98
CA ASP A 96 21.79 19.06 -17.04
C ASP A 96 21.00 19.29 -18.34
N LYS A 97 20.92 18.27 -19.22
CA LYS A 97 20.27 18.32 -20.54
C LYS A 97 19.06 17.37 -20.64
N GLY A 98 18.50 16.98 -19.49
CA GLY A 98 17.40 16.02 -19.41
C GLY A 98 17.86 14.56 -19.26
N GLY A 99 19.15 14.33 -19.06
CA GLY A 99 19.73 13.01 -18.89
C GLY A 99 19.99 12.26 -20.19
N ALA A 100 20.49 11.04 -20.06
CA ALA A 100 20.82 10.21 -21.20
C ALA A 100 20.57 8.72 -20.94
N GLN A 101 20.42 7.96 -22.03
CA GLN A 101 20.23 6.53 -22.02
C GLN A 101 21.51 5.81 -22.46
N LEU A 102 21.93 4.83 -21.67
CA LEU A 102 22.85 3.79 -22.08
C LEU A 102 22.04 2.59 -22.57
N TYR A 103 22.09 2.32 -23.86
CA TYR A 103 21.41 1.20 -24.49
C TYR A 103 22.35 -0.01 -24.63
N VAL A 104 21.88 -1.17 -24.16
CA VAL A 104 22.58 -2.45 -24.20
C VAL A 104 21.82 -3.37 -25.17
N PRO A 105 22.37 -3.63 -26.38
CA PRO A 105 21.71 -4.45 -27.39
C PRO A 105 21.79 -5.96 -27.07
N PRO A 106 21.11 -6.82 -27.86
CA PRO A 106 21.16 -8.26 -27.69
C PRO A 106 22.61 -8.77 -27.73
N GLY A 107 22.96 -9.67 -26.80
CA GLY A 107 24.33 -10.12 -26.58
C GLY A 107 24.58 -10.49 -25.12
N THR A 108 25.74 -11.09 -24.84
CA THR A 108 26.16 -11.43 -23.49
C THR A 108 27.34 -10.55 -23.07
N TRP A 109 27.15 -9.70 -22.06
CA TRP A 109 28.06 -8.62 -21.70
C TRP A 109 28.72 -8.93 -20.35
N LEU A 110 29.86 -9.64 -20.39
CA LEU A 110 30.63 -9.94 -19.18
C LEU A 110 31.21 -8.64 -18.61
N THR A 111 31.03 -8.39 -17.32
CA THR A 111 31.60 -7.22 -16.63
C THR A 111 31.79 -7.48 -15.13
N GLY A 112 32.82 -6.87 -14.53
CA GLY A 112 32.86 -6.59 -13.10
C GLY A 112 31.92 -5.47 -12.68
N SER A 113 32.07 -5.01 -11.44
CA SER A 113 31.22 -3.96 -10.87
C SER A 113 31.40 -2.62 -11.59
N PHE A 114 30.31 -1.87 -11.78
CA PHE A 114 30.35 -0.52 -12.34
C PHE A 114 29.30 0.40 -11.68
N ASN A 115 29.60 1.70 -11.68
CA ASN A 115 28.78 2.71 -11.03
C ASN A 115 27.91 3.45 -12.05
N LEU A 116 26.64 3.66 -11.72
CA LEU A 116 25.74 4.57 -12.44
C LEU A 116 25.95 6.04 -12.01
N THR A 117 25.32 6.96 -12.72
CA THR A 117 25.29 8.41 -12.43
C THR A 117 23.85 8.91 -12.45
N SER A 118 23.59 10.08 -11.85
CA SER A 118 22.27 10.75 -11.90
C SER A 118 21.81 11.03 -13.33
N HIS A 119 20.49 11.09 -13.54
CA HIS A 119 19.84 11.36 -14.82
C HIS A 119 20.20 10.34 -15.92
N LEU A 120 20.40 9.09 -15.52
CA LEU A 120 20.77 8.01 -16.42
C LEU A 120 19.61 7.01 -16.56
N THR A 121 19.36 6.57 -17.78
CA THR A 121 18.59 5.35 -18.06
C THR A 121 19.53 4.26 -18.55
N LEU A 122 19.69 3.16 -17.82
CA LEU A 122 20.29 1.92 -18.32
C LEU A 122 19.17 1.07 -18.94
N PHE A 123 19.22 0.86 -20.26
CA PHE A 123 18.20 0.12 -21.01
C PHE A 123 18.77 -1.18 -21.58
N LEU A 124 18.20 -2.33 -21.19
CA LEU A 124 18.59 -3.64 -21.73
C LEU A 124 17.52 -4.16 -22.70
N GLU A 125 17.86 -4.30 -23.97
CA GLU A 125 16.94 -4.90 -24.95
C GLU A 125 16.69 -6.38 -24.65
N ARG A 126 15.57 -6.90 -25.16
CA ARG A 126 15.30 -8.33 -25.23
C ARG A 126 16.49 -9.09 -25.81
N GLY A 127 17.00 -10.07 -25.07
CA GLY A 127 18.17 -10.87 -25.46
C GLY A 127 19.52 -10.25 -25.07
N ALA A 128 19.53 -9.06 -24.45
CA ALA A 128 20.70 -8.55 -23.76
C ALA A 128 20.84 -9.24 -22.40
N THR A 129 22.03 -9.73 -22.08
CA THR A 129 22.37 -10.33 -20.79
C THR A 129 23.63 -9.67 -20.24
N ILE A 130 23.53 -8.87 -19.18
CA ILE A 130 24.70 -8.46 -18.40
C ILE A 130 25.10 -9.63 -17.51
N VAL A 131 26.35 -10.06 -17.56
CA VAL A 131 26.87 -11.20 -16.80
C VAL A 131 27.99 -10.73 -15.88
N ALA A 132 27.85 -11.00 -14.58
CA ALA A 132 28.82 -10.61 -13.57
C ALA A 132 30.12 -11.43 -13.68
N SER A 133 31.27 -10.82 -13.48
CA SER A 133 32.54 -11.55 -13.45
C SER A 133 32.66 -12.45 -12.22
N GLN A 134 33.18 -13.66 -12.40
CA GLN A 134 33.50 -14.58 -11.31
C GLN A 134 34.88 -14.32 -10.67
N ASP A 135 35.68 -13.40 -11.23
CA ASP A 135 36.96 -13.00 -10.67
C ASP A 135 36.76 -11.86 -9.67
N TYR A 136 37.13 -12.12 -8.41
CA TYR A 136 36.98 -11.20 -7.29
C TYR A 136 37.75 -9.90 -7.45
N SER A 137 38.84 -9.89 -8.23
CA SER A 137 39.63 -8.68 -8.48
C SER A 137 38.87 -7.62 -9.29
N HIS A 138 37.77 -8.00 -9.94
CA HIS A 138 36.89 -7.09 -10.67
C HIS A 138 35.78 -6.46 -9.80
N TRP A 139 35.83 -6.67 -8.49
CA TRP A 139 34.87 -6.18 -7.52
C TRP A 139 35.59 -5.32 -6.49
N ASP A 140 35.33 -4.01 -6.53
CA ASP A 140 35.89 -3.11 -5.53
C ASP A 140 35.41 -3.48 -4.13
N VAL A 141 36.21 -3.16 -3.12
CA VAL A 141 35.80 -3.28 -1.72
C VAL A 141 35.37 -1.91 -1.21
N LEU A 142 34.20 -1.86 -0.58
CA LEU A 142 33.63 -0.70 0.09
C LEU A 142 33.61 -0.93 1.60
N ASP A 143 33.52 0.17 2.34
CA ASP A 143 33.24 0.12 3.77
C ASP A 143 31.83 -0.44 4.02
N SER A 144 31.64 -1.00 5.21
CA SER A 144 30.33 -1.42 5.71
C SER A 144 29.37 -0.24 5.74
N LEU A 145 28.07 -0.54 5.61
CA LEU A 145 27.04 0.48 5.74
C LEU A 145 27.04 1.06 7.16
N PRO A 146 26.92 2.39 7.35
CA PRO A 146 26.95 3.01 8.66
C PRO A 146 25.91 2.43 9.64
N SER A 147 24.73 2.05 9.15
CA SER A 147 23.66 1.43 9.96
C SER A 147 23.89 -0.04 10.31
N TYR A 148 24.96 -0.66 9.82
CA TYR A 148 25.36 -2.05 10.10
C TYR A 148 26.70 -2.14 10.85
N GLY A 149 27.19 -1.00 11.31
CA GLY A 149 28.33 -0.90 12.20
C GLY A 149 29.69 -1.18 11.57
N ARG A 150 30.61 -1.66 12.41
CA ARG A 150 32.03 -1.85 12.08
C ARG A 150 32.29 -3.23 11.48
N GLY A 151 31.38 -3.68 10.63
CA GLY A 151 31.47 -5.00 10.00
C GLY A 151 32.72 -5.17 9.15
N ILE A 152 32.87 -6.38 8.61
CA ILE A 152 33.82 -6.60 7.52
C ILE A 152 33.40 -5.73 6.33
N GLY A 153 34.39 -5.24 5.57
CA GLY A 153 34.12 -4.54 4.30
C GLY A 153 33.26 -5.40 3.36
N ARG A 154 32.72 -4.77 2.33
CA ARG A 154 31.79 -5.42 1.39
C ARG A 154 32.30 -5.31 -0.03
N TYR A 155 32.15 -6.37 -0.82
CA TYR A 155 32.31 -6.22 -2.26
C TYR A 155 31.22 -5.30 -2.81
N ARG A 156 31.60 -4.37 -3.68
CA ARG A 156 30.68 -3.46 -4.39
C ARG A 156 29.67 -4.29 -5.18
N SER A 157 28.42 -3.87 -5.22
CA SER A 157 27.39 -4.53 -6.03
C SER A 157 27.69 -4.45 -7.54
N LEU A 158 27.16 -5.37 -8.35
CA LEU A 158 27.47 -5.43 -9.79
C LEU A 158 27.09 -4.12 -10.49
N ILE A 159 25.84 -3.69 -10.25
CA ILE A 159 25.35 -2.37 -10.64
C ILE A 159 25.19 -1.57 -9.35
N TYR A 160 26.01 -0.53 -9.20
CA TYR A 160 26.06 0.28 -8.00
C TYR A 160 25.71 1.74 -8.30
N GLY A 161 25.08 2.41 -7.35
CA GLY A 161 24.89 3.86 -7.36
C GLY A 161 24.90 4.41 -5.95
N GLN A 162 25.48 5.60 -5.75
CA GLN A 162 25.46 6.29 -4.46
C GLN A 162 25.19 7.77 -4.64
N SER A 163 24.30 8.30 -3.80
CA SER A 163 23.90 9.72 -3.81
C SER A 163 23.42 10.18 -5.20
N LEU A 164 22.64 9.32 -5.87
CA LEU A 164 22.12 9.59 -7.21
C LEU A 164 20.72 10.18 -7.16
N SER A 165 20.34 10.87 -8.22
CA SER A 165 19.00 11.40 -8.46
C SER A 165 18.52 10.99 -9.85
N ASP A 166 17.26 10.59 -9.99
CA ASP A 166 16.62 10.30 -11.28
C ASP A 166 17.38 9.23 -12.09
N VAL A 167 17.35 7.99 -11.59
CA VAL A 167 18.04 6.84 -12.19
C VAL A 167 17.05 5.76 -12.56
N VAL A 168 17.14 5.30 -13.81
CA VAL A 168 16.26 4.26 -14.36
C VAL A 168 17.10 3.07 -14.81
N VAL A 169 16.73 1.87 -14.38
CA VAL A 169 17.27 0.60 -14.87
C VAL A 169 16.10 -0.21 -15.44
N THR A 170 15.99 -0.26 -16.77
CA THR A 170 14.82 -0.82 -17.45
C THR A 170 15.20 -1.55 -18.74
N GLY A 171 14.21 -2.04 -19.49
CA GLY A 171 14.46 -2.76 -20.73
C GLY A 171 13.23 -3.44 -21.30
N ASP A 172 13.46 -4.28 -22.31
CA ASP A 172 12.45 -5.14 -22.94
C ASP A 172 12.58 -6.58 -22.44
N ASN A 173 12.63 -6.74 -21.11
CA ASN A 173 12.94 -8.00 -20.43
C ASN A 173 14.35 -8.53 -20.73
N GLY A 174 15.34 -7.63 -20.76
CA GLY A 174 16.76 -7.98 -20.68
C GLY A 174 17.11 -8.64 -19.33
N THR A 175 18.26 -9.32 -19.29
CA THR A 175 18.69 -10.11 -18.12
C THR A 175 19.93 -9.52 -17.44
N ILE A 176 19.94 -9.51 -16.11
CA ILE A 176 21.12 -9.22 -15.29
C ILE A 176 21.43 -10.50 -14.49
N ASN A 177 22.54 -11.15 -14.83
CA ASN A 177 22.98 -12.42 -14.24
C ASN A 177 24.17 -12.20 -13.31
N GLY A 178 23.98 -12.49 -12.03
CA GLY A 178 24.98 -12.32 -10.97
C GLY A 178 26.05 -13.41 -10.89
N GLN A 179 25.88 -14.53 -11.60
CA GLN A 179 26.73 -15.72 -11.49
C GLN A 179 27.07 -16.11 -10.04
N GLY A 180 26.06 -16.08 -9.16
CA GLY A 180 26.20 -16.16 -7.71
C GLY A 180 26.84 -17.43 -7.16
N SER A 181 26.90 -18.53 -7.92
CA SER A 181 27.38 -19.84 -7.46
C SER A 181 28.77 -19.81 -6.83
N ILE A 182 29.68 -19.00 -7.36
CA ILE A 182 31.02 -18.85 -6.79
C ILE A 182 30.98 -18.19 -5.41
N TRP A 183 30.11 -17.21 -5.23
CA TRP A 183 29.92 -16.48 -3.98
C TRP A 183 29.23 -17.34 -2.92
N TRP A 184 28.26 -18.15 -3.33
CA TRP A 184 27.58 -19.12 -2.46
C TRP A 184 28.55 -20.17 -1.94
N LYS A 185 29.40 -20.72 -2.82
CA LYS A 185 30.44 -21.68 -2.42
C LYS A 185 31.38 -21.09 -1.38
N LEU A 186 31.89 -19.88 -1.61
CA LEU A 186 32.78 -19.21 -0.66
C LEU A 186 32.11 -18.89 0.68
N PHE A 187 30.83 -18.51 0.63
CA PHE A 187 30.05 -18.27 1.85
C PHE A 187 29.92 -19.55 2.67
N SER A 188 29.48 -20.65 2.05
CA SER A 188 29.32 -21.95 2.73
C SER A 188 30.66 -22.51 3.24
N SER A 189 31.77 -22.24 2.56
CA SER A 189 33.11 -22.65 3.01
C SER A 189 33.78 -21.68 3.98
N HIS A 190 33.08 -20.61 4.42
CA HIS A 190 33.60 -19.59 5.32
C HIS A 190 34.94 -18.98 4.83
N SER A 191 35.08 -18.81 3.52
CA SER A 191 36.34 -18.39 2.86
C SER A 191 36.29 -16.95 2.32
N LEU A 192 35.27 -16.18 2.73
CA LEU A 192 35.10 -14.79 2.34
C LEU A 192 35.88 -13.87 3.27
N ASN A 193 36.66 -12.95 2.69
CA ASN A 193 37.31 -11.86 3.45
C ASN A 193 36.36 -10.67 3.69
N TYR A 194 35.35 -10.52 2.83
CA TYR A 194 34.40 -9.42 2.79
C TYR A 194 32.99 -9.97 2.54
N SER A 195 31.95 -9.22 2.87
CA SER A 195 30.59 -9.65 2.54
C SER A 195 30.43 -9.78 1.02
N ARG A 196 29.62 -10.77 0.60
CA ARG A 196 29.25 -10.96 -0.81
C ARG A 196 28.67 -9.68 -1.41
N PRO A 197 28.91 -9.40 -2.70
CA PRO A 197 28.29 -8.27 -3.37
C PRO A 197 26.78 -8.51 -3.55
N ASN A 198 26.00 -7.45 -3.71
CA ASN A 198 24.62 -7.56 -4.18
C ASN A 198 24.58 -7.46 -5.71
N LEU A 199 23.43 -7.76 -6.31
CA LEU A 199 23.29 -7.65 -7.77
C LEU A 199 23.08 -6.20 -8.20
N VAL A 200 22.10 -5.52 -7.60
CA VAL A 200 21.84 -4.09 -7.82
C VAL A 200 21.71 -3.39 -6.48
N GLU A 201 22.44 -2.29 -6.30
CA GLU A 201 22.40 -1.54 -5.05
C GLU A 201 22.47 -0.04 -5.30
N PHE A 202 21.51 0.67 -4.70
CA PHE A 202 21.47 2.12 -4.68
C PHE A 202 21.57 2.58 -3.24
N VAL A 203 22.53 3.44 -2.96
CA VAL A 203 22.79 3.98 -1.62
C VAL A 203 22.42 5.46 -1.62
N ASP A 204 21.61 5.90 -0.66
CA ASP A 204 21.30 7.32 -0.43
C ASP A 204 20.80 8.04 -1.70
N SER A 205 19.99 7.36 -2.51
CA SER A 205 19.56 7.85 -3.82
C SER A 205 18.07 8.20 -3.86
N VAL A 206 17.69 9.11 -4.75
CA VAL A 206 16.33 9.62 -4.89
C VAL A 206 15.81 9.40 -6.30
N ASP A 207 14.52 9.07 -6.45
CA ASP A 207 13.87 8.85 -7.73
C ASP A 207 14.54 7.70 -8.53
N VAL A 208 14.44 6.48 -7.99
CA VAL A 208 15.00 5.26 -8.58
C VAL A 208 13.89 4.42 -9.18
N ILE A 209 14.01 4.05 -10.46
CA ILE A 209 13.06 3.16 -11.14
C ILE A 209 13.80 1.92 -11.64
N ILE A 210 13.32 0.74 -11.27
CA ILE A 210 13.79 -0.55 -11.76
C ILE A 210 12.59 -1.29 -12.35
N SER A 211 12.60 -1.59 -13.65
CA SER A 211 11.42 -2.19 -14.27
C SER A 211 11.68 -3.03 -15.51
N ASN A 212 10.76 -3.94 -15.83
CA ASN A 212 10.76 -4.69 -17.10
C ASN A 212 12.06 -5.48 -17.35
N LEU A 213 12.60 -6.12 -16.31
CA LEU A 213 13.88 -6.83 -16.36
C LEU A 213 13.80 -8.18 -15.63
N THR A 214 14.73 -9.07 -16.00
CA THR A 214 14.96 -10.34 -15.33
C THR A 214 16.29 -10.31 -14.58
N PHE A 215 16.28 -10.66 -13.29
CA PHE A 215 17.45 -10.77 -12.42
C PHE A 215 17.66 -12.24 -12.08
N VAL A 216 18.86 -12.76 -12.31
CA VAL A 216 19.18 -14.17 -12.02
C VAL A 216 20.46 -14.33 -11.23
N ASP A 217 20.48 -15.34 -10.37
CA ASP A 217 21.67 -15.83 -9.67
C ASP A 217 22.42 -14.73 -8.92
N SER A 218 21.70 -13.92 -8.12
CA SER A 218 22.34 -12.91 -7.29
C SER A 218 23.39 -13.52 -6.35
N PRO A 219 24.58 -12.92 -6.20
CA PRO A 219 25.57 -13.39 -5.24
C PRO A 219 25.07 -13.38 -3.79
N ALA A 220 24.30 -12.36 -3.40
CA ALA A 220 23.64 -12.22 -2.11
C ALA A 220 22.25 -11.61 -2.28
N TRP A 221 22.07 -10.31 -2.07
CA TRP A 221 20.75 -9.68 -2.26
C TRP A 221 20.56 -9.23 -3.70
N GLY A 222 19.35 -9.39 -4.24
CA GLY A 222 19.03 -9.02 -5.62
C GLY A 222 19.01 -7.51 -5.81
N ILE A 223 18.00 -6.85 -5.26
CA ILE A 223 17.79 -5.41 -5.42
C ILE A 223 17.79 -4.77 -4.03
N HIS A 224 18.80 -3.93 -3.75
CA HIS A 224 19.05 -3.35 -2.45
C HIS A 224 19.06 -1.80 -2.51
N PRO A 225 17.87 -1.15 -2.47
CA PRO A 225 17.80 0.27 -2.20
C PRO A 225 18.00 0.50 -0.70
N VAL A 226 19.09 1.18 -0.35
CA VAL A 226 19.44 1.51 1.03
C VAL A 226 19.56 3.01 1.23
N TYR A 227 18.84 3.56 2.21
CA TYR A 227 18.72 5.01 2.46
C TYR A 227 18.05 5.80 1.32
N CYS A 228 17.34 5.13 0.44
CA CYS A 228 16.75 5.73 -0.73
C CYS A 228 15.39 6.36 -0.45
N SER A 229 14.95 7.27 -1.32
CA SER A 229 13.58 7.76 -1.31
C SER A 229 12.95 7.82 -2.69
N ASN A 230 11.66 7.51 -2.78
CA ASN A 230 10.92 7.38 -4.04
C ASN A 230 11.54 6.31 -4.96
N VAL A 231 11.33 5.05 -4.60
CA VAL A 231 11.85 3.89 -5.32
C VAL A 231 10.69 3.11 -5.92
N GLN A 232 10.74 2.81 -7.22
CA GLN A 232 9.74 2.03 -7.94
C GLN A 232 10.38 0.79 -8.53
N ILE A 233 9.88 -0.39 -8.15
CA ILE A 233 10.31 -1.69 -8.66
C ILE A 233 9.08 -2.39 -9.22
N GLN A 234 9.00 -2.55 -10.55
CA GLN A 234 7.78 -3.05 -11.17
C GLN A 234 8.02 -3.92 -12.40
N ASN A 235 7.15 -4.90 -12.64
CA ASN A 235 7.21 -5.79 -13.82
C ASN A 235 8.55 -6.51 -13.95
N ILE A 236 9.12 -6.98 -12.83
CA ILE A 236 10.39 -7.70 -12.84
C ILE A 236 10.20 -9.19 -12.56
N THR A 237 11.20 -9.97 -12.96
CA THR A 237 11.39 -11.34 -12.49
C THR A 237 12.72 -11.43 -11.76
N SER A 238 12.75 -11.97 -10.54
CA SER A 238 13.98 -12.26 -9.80
C SER A 238 14.04 -13.73 -9.44
N ARG A 239 15.12 -14.42 -9.81
CA ARG A 239 15.28 -15.86 -9.62
C ARG A 239 16.65 -16.23 -9.10
N ALA A 240 16.70 -17.07 -8.08
CA ALA A 240 17.91 -17.74 -7.62
C ALA A 240 17.56 -19.18 -7.23
N PRO A 241 18.47 -20.14 -7.41
CA PRO A 241 18.17 -21.53 -7.16
C PRO A 241 18.05 -21.82 -5.65
N PRO A 242 17.32 -22.87 -5.23
CA PRO A 242 17.04 -23.14 -3.81
C PRO A 242 18.26 -23.27 -2.91
N GLU A 243 19.38 -23.74 -3.44
CA GLU A 243 20.65 -23.90 -2.73
C GLU A 243 21.40 -22.58 -2.50
N SER A 244 20.91 -21.43 -3.01
CA SER A 244 21.54 -20.13 -2.85
C SER A 244 21.39 -19.62 -1.38
N PRO A 245 22.46 -19.63 -0.56
CA PRO A 245 22.34 -19.37 0.87
C PRO A 245 22.11 -17.88 1.15
N TYR A 246 21.15 -17.56 2.01
CA TYR A 246 20.82 -16.17 2.40
C TYR A 246 20.73 -15.21 1.20
N THR A 247 20.19 -15.70 0.08
CA THR A 247 20.04 -14.94 -1.16
C THR A 247 18.60 -14.44 -1.22
N SER A 248 18.42 -13.14 -0.98
CA SER A 248 17.11 -12.49 -0.93
C SER A 248 16.81 -11.75 -2.23
N GLY A 249 15.54 -11.61 -2.57
CA GLY A 249 15.11 -10.92 -3.80
C GLY A 249 15.24 -9.41 -3.70
N ILE A 250 14.23 -8.76 -3.11
CA ILE A 250 14.18 -7.30 -2.95
C ILE A 250 14.32 -6.94 -1.48
N VAL A 251 15.23 -6.01 -1.16
CA VAL A 251 15.58 -5.62 0.20
C VAL A 251 15.51 -4.10 0.37
N PRO A 252 14.32 -3.50 0.62
CA PRO A 252 14.26 -2.10 1.01
C PRO A 252 14.84 -1.92 2.41
N ASP A 253 15.90 -1.12 2.50
CA ASP A 253 16.65 -0.92 3.74
C ASP A 253 16.74 0.57 4.10
N SER A 254 16.27 0.95 5.29
CA SER A 254 16.19 2.33 5.75
C SER A 254 15.70 3.32 4.67
N SER A 255 14.73 2.89 3.84
CA SER A 255 14.27 3.60 2.64
C SER A 255 12.81 4.01 2.74
N LYS A 256 12.43 5.13 2.11
CA LYS A 256 11.07 5.69 2.21
C LYS A 256 10.37 5.89 0.87
N TYR A 257 9.04 5.76 0.85
CA TYR A 257 8.25 5.83 -0.39
C TYR A 257 8.73 4.80 -1.41
N VAL A 258 8.58 3.53 -1.07
CA VAL A 258 9.01 2.40 -1.91
C VAL A 258 7.79 1.66 -2.44
N CYS A 259 7.78 1.38 -3.73
CA CYS A 259 6.72 0.69 -4.44
C CYS A 259 7.25 -0.55 -5.12
N ILE A 260 6.67 -1.70 -4.80
CA ILE A 260 7.02 -3.00 -5.41
C ILE A 260 5.74 -3.59 -5.99
N GLU A 261 5.64 -3.62 -7.32
CA GLU A 261 4.40 -4.01 -7.98
C GLU A 261 4.61 -5.05 -9.10
N ASN A 262 3.59 -5.88 -9.36
CA ASN A 262 3.49 -6.69 -10.59
C ASN A 262 4.73 -7.56 -10.88
N SER A 263 5.31 -8.19 -9.85
CA SER A 263 6.62 -8.82 -9.94
C SER A 263 6.62 -10.27 -9.46
N ASN A 264 7.51 -11.10 -10.03
CA ASN A 264 7.68 -12.51 -9.66
C ASN A 264 9.06 -12.73 -9.06
N ILE A 265 9.12 -13.12 -7.78
CA ILE A 265 10.35 -13.23 -7.00
C ILE A 265 10.44 -14.65 -6.41
N SER A 266 11.46 -15.39 -6.82
CA SER A 266 11.71 -16.78 -6.38
C SER A 266 13.18 -16.93 -6.00
N THR A 267 13.48 -17.04 -4.71
CA THR A 267 14.87 -16.97 -4.23
C THR A 267 15.21 -18.02 -3.18
N GLY A 268 16.52 -18.18 -2.90
CA GLY A 268 17.00 -19.13 -1.90
C GLY A 268 16.60 -18.78 -0.46
N HIS A 269 16.50 -17.50 -0.12
CA HIS A 269 16.01 -17.01 1.18
C HIS A 269 14.82 -16.04 0.94
N ASP A 270 14.71 -14.94 1.70
CA ASP A 270 13.48 -14.13 1.73
C ASP A 270 13.21 -13.51 0.35
N ALA A 271 12.00 -13.69 -0.19
CA ALA A 271 11.69 -13.16 -1.52
C ALA A 271 11.64 -11.62 -1.49
N ILE A 272 10.88 -11.05 -0.55
CA ILE A 272 10.96 -9.62 -0.20
C ILE A 272 11.22 -9.50 1.30
N VAL A 273 12.21 -8.71 1.70
CA VAL A 273 12.50 -8.45 3.12
C VAL A 273 12.80 -6.98 3.40
N LEU A 274 12.05 -6.38 4.31
CA LEU A 274 12.27 -4.99 4.73
C LEU A 274 13.24 -4.93 5.90
N LYS A 275 14.21 -4.01 5.85
CA LYS A 275 15.26 -3.83 6.87
C LYS A 275 15.46 -2.35 7.20
N SER A 276 16.20 -2.05 8.26
CA SER A 276 16.56 -0.69 8.65
C SER A 276 17.78 -0.64 9.59
N GLY A 277 18.83 -1.40 9.28
CA GLY A 277 20.04 -1.43 10.09
C GLY A 277 19.99 -2.30 11.34
N TRP A 278 21.13 -2.41 12.01
CA TRP A 278 21.43 -3.46 12.97
C TRP A 278 21.89 -2.91 14.33
N ASP A 279 21.17 -3.28 15.37
CA ASP A 279 21.38 -2.95 16.78
C ASP A 279 21.68 -1.46 17.02
N GLU A 280 22.67 -1.13 17.86
CA GLU A 280 23.03 0.24 18.22
C GLU A 280 23.41 1.10 17.01
N TYR A 281 23.90 0.49 15.93
CA TYR A 281 24.26 1.19 14.71
C TYR A 281 23.04 1.63 13.92
N GLY A 282 22.04 0.75 13.81
CA GLY A 282 20.74 1.09 13.22
C GLY A 282 20.01 2.14 14.05
N ILE A 283 20.01 1.99 15.38
CA ILE A 283 19.42 2.95 16.32
C ILE A 283 20.08 4.33 16.18
N ALA A 284 21.42 4.38 16.21
CA ALA A 284 22.16 5.63 16.12
C ALA A 284 22.02 6.30 14.75
N TYR A 285 21.93 5.50 13.68
CA TYR A 285 21.72 6.03 12.33
C TYR A 285 20.29 6.57 12.14
N GLY A 286 19.30 5.96 12.79
CA GLY A 286 17.97 6.54 12.98
C GLY A 286 17.16 6.76 11.70
N LYS A 287 17.41 5.98 10.64
CA LYS A 287 16.62 6.02 9.41
C LYS A 287 15.72 4.77 9.31
N PRO A 288 14.39 4.91 9.38
CA PRO A 288 13.48 3.78 9.21
C PRO A 288 13.29 3.40 7.74
N THR A 289 12.81 2.17 7.50
CA THR A 289 12.09 1.86 6.26
C THR A 289 10.63 2.21 6.46
N SER A 290 10.08 3.13 5.67
CA SER A 290 8.72 3.61 5.89
C SER A 290 7.94 3.96 4.64
N SER A 291 6.61 3.90 4.70
CA SER A 291 5.75 4.20 3.55
C SER A 291 6.08 3.31 2.36
N VAL A 292 5.99 2.00 2.57
CA VAL A 292 6.23 0.99 1.53
C VAL A 292 4.90 0.38 1.11
N HIS A 293 4.69 0.26 -0.20
CA HIS A 293 3.54 -0.43 -0.78
C HIS A 293 4.02 -1.59 -1.65
N ILE A 294 3.50 -2.78 -1.38
CA ILE A 294 3.77 -4.02 -2.11
C ILE A 294 2.43 -4.52 -2.64
N SER A 295 2.31 -4.70 -3.96
CA SER A 295 1.03 -5.08 -4.56
C SER A 295 1.19 -6.01 -5.76
N ASN A 296 0.32 -7.01 -5.88
CA ASN A 296 0.28 -7.92 -7.03
C ASN A 296 1.63 -8.61 -7.29
N VAL A 297 2.14 -9.34 -6.29
CA VAL A 297 3.44 -10.03 -6.36
C VAL A 297 3.29 -11.54 -6.18
N TYR A 298 4.13 -12.29 -6.89
CA TYR A 298 4.25 -13.75 -6.78
C TYR A 298 5.56 -14.07 -6.08
N LEU A 299 5.49 -14.67 -4.90
CA LEU A 299 6.62 -14.83 -3.99
C LEU A 299 6.87 -16.30 -3.70
N GLN A 300 8.13 -16.70 -3.79
CA GLN A 300 8.61 -18.01 -3.39
C GLN A 300 9.97 -17.90 -2.71
N SER A 301 10.13 -18.60 -1.60
CA SER A 301 11.36 -18.72 -0.84
C SER A 301 11.70 -20.18 -0.61
N SER A 302 13.00 -20.53 -0.65
CA SER A 302 13.43 -21.91 -0.41
C SER A 302 13.85 -22.19 1.05
N SER A 303 14.30 -21.17 1.79
CA SER A 303 14.77 -21.31 3.18
C SER A 303 14.25 -20.22 4.14
N GLY A 304 13.63 -19.16 3.62
CA GLY A 304 13.11 -18.03 4.40
C GLY A 304 11.60 -17.85 4.19
N ALA A 305 11.15 -16.59 4.18
CA ALA A 305 9.76 -16.24 3.97
C ALA A 305 9.47 -15.68 2.58
N GLY A 306 8.23 -15.81 2.12
CA GLY A 306 7.74 -15.07 0.96
C GLY A 306 7.84 -13.55 1.19
N LEU A 307 7.23 -13.06 2.27
CA LEU A 307 7.36 -11.67 2.72
C LEU A 307 7.93 -11.64 4.14
N ALA A 308 9.02 -10.89 4.34
CA ALA A 308 9.68 -10.76 5.63
C ALA A 308 9.89 -9.30 6.08
N PHE A 309 10.03 -9.13 7.39
CA PHE A 309 10.41 -7.88 8.03
C PHE A 309 11.49 -8.17 9.06
N GLY A 310 12.64 -7.51 8.96
CA GLY A 310 13.80 -7.71 9.82
C GLY A 310 14.78 -8.81 9.32
N SER A 311 15.64 -9.38 10.16
CA SER A 311 15.76 -9.10 11.61
C SER A 311 16.42 -7.77 11.94
N GLU A 312 17.11 -7.17 10.98
CA GLU A 312 17.81 -5.90 11.08
C GLU A 312 16.80 -4.78 10.89
N MET A 313 16.09 -4.42 11.96
CA MET A 313 14.98 -3.45 11.97
C MET A 313 15.21 -2.29 12.96
N SER A 314 16.46 -2.06 13.34
CA SER A 314 16.84 -1.22 14.48
C SER A 314 16.59 0.27 14.27
N GLY A 315 16.61 0.74 13.01
CA GLY A 315 16.19 2.09 12.62
C GLY A 315 14.67 2.26 12.54
N GLY A 316 13.90 1.17 12.63
CA GLY A 316 12.44 1.15 12.55
C GLY A 316 11.91 0.69 11.19
N ILE A 317 10.75 0.04 11.19
CA ILE A 317 9.94 -0.28 10.01
C ILE A 317 8.52 0.20 10.29
N SER A 318 7.95 1.05 9.45
CA SER A 318 6.57 1.51 9.65
C SER A 318 5.80 1.87 8.40
N ASP A 319 4.48 1.95 8.53
CA ASP A 319 3.58 2.43 7.47
C ASP A 319 3.73 1.58 6.20
N ILE A 320 3.52 0.27 6.37
CA ILE A 320 3.65 -0.70 5.29
C ILE A 320 2.28 -1.19 4.88
N ILE A 321 2.01 -1.20 3.57
CA ILE A 321 0.84 -1.82 2.98
C ILE A 321 1.32 -2.92 2.05
N ALA A 322 0.93 -4.16 2.30
CA ALA A 322 1.20 -5.28 1.42
C ALA A 322 -0.12 -5.96 1.05
N GLU A 323 -0.52 -5.90 -0.21
CA GLU A 323 -1.80 -6.43 -0.66
C GLU A 323 -1.66 -7.31 -1.91
N LYS A 324 -2.62 -8.19 -2.19
CA LYS A 324 -2.63 -9.02 -3.41
C LYS A 324 -1.34 -9.82 -3.54
N LEU A 325 -1.02 -10.59 -2.50
CA LEU A 325 0.18 -11.41 -2.42
C LEU A 325 -0.17 -12.85 -2.81
N HIS A 326 0.61 -13.45 -3.71
CA HIS A 326 0.53 -14.89 -3.99
C HIS A 326 1.83 -15.55 -3.52
N ILE A 327 1.79 -16.27 -2.41
CA ILE A 327 2.97 -16.88 -1.78
C ILE A 327 2.88 -18.39 -1.90
N LEU A 328 3.86 -19.00 -2.56
CA LEU A 328 3.79 -20.41 -2.96
C LEU A 328 5.04 -21.16 -2.51
N ASN A 329 4.88 -22.44 -2.16
CA ASN A 329 5.97 -23.42 -1.99
C ASN A 329 7.14 -22.89 -1.13
N SER A 330 6.82 -22.32 0.04
CA SER A 330 7.79 -21.63 0.89
C SER A 330 7.75 -22.16 2.33
N PRO A 331 8.90 -22.21 3.04
CA PRO A 331 8.92 -22.58 4.45
C PRO A 331 8.05 -21.65 5.31
N ILE A 332 8.08 -20.34 5.04
CA ILE A 332 7.28 -19.36 5.76
C ILE A 332 6.51 -18.51 4.75
N GLY A 333 5.23 -18.27 5.02
CA GLY A 333 4.41 -17.37 4.22
C GLY A 333 4.85 -15.93 4.47
N ILE A 334 4.52 -15.44 5.68
CA ILE A 334 4.86 -14.09 6.11
C ILE A 334 5.59 -14.12 7.46
N GLU A 335 6.69 -13.38 7.58
CA GLU A 335 7.53 -13.37 8.78
C GLU A 335 7.86 -11.96 9.29
N LEU A 336 7.59 -11.69 10.57
CA LEU A 336 8.17 -10.56 11.29
C LEU A 336 9.20 -11.10 12.28
N LYS A 337 10.46 -10.67 12.16
CA LYS A 337 11.57 -11.18 12.97
C LYS A 337 12.34 -10.06 13.64
N THR A 338 12.63 -10.24 14.92
CA THR A 338 13.48 -9.37 15.72
C THR A 338 14.09 -10.16 16.88
N THR A 339 14.90 -9.50 17.70
CA THR A 339 15.45 -10.06 18.94
C THR A 339 15.77 -8.95 19.93
N ARG A 340 15.90 -9.31 21.20
CA ARG A 340 16.43 -8.42 22.25
C ARG A 340 17.78 -7.86 21.79
N GLY A 341 18.00 -6.56 21.91
CA GLY A 341 19.20 -5.90 21.41
C GLY A 341 18.98 -5.08 20.14
N ARG A 342 17.97 -5.45 19.35
CA ARG A 342 17.64 -4.70 18.13
C ARG A 342 17.16 -3.30 18.43
N GLY A 343 16.45 -3.09 19.54
CA GLY A 343 15.68 -1.86 19.77
C GLY A 343 14.75 -1.55 18.60
N GLY A 344 14.57 -0.27 18.28
CA GLY A 344 13.76 0.15 17.13
C GLY A 344 12.29 -0.29 17.25
N TYR A 345 11.62 -0.41 16.10
CA TYR A 345 10.20 -0.77 16.05
C TYR A 345 9.79 -1.41 14.72
N MET A 346 8.75 -2.24 14.75
CA MET A 346 7.94 -2.61 13.58
C MET A 346 6.49 -2.22 13.89
N LYS A 347 5.93 -1.23 13.19
CA LYS A 347 4.59 -0.71 13.52
C LYS A 347 3.76 -0.25 12.33
N GLY A 348 2.44 -0.41 12.40
CA GLY A 348 1.55 0.04 11.31
C GLY A 348 1.84 -0.73 10.02
N ILE A 349 1.84 -2.06 10.13
CA ILE A 349 2.01 -2.97 8.99
C ILE A 349 0.65 -3.58 8.70
N PHE A 350 0.12 -3.31 7.51
CA PHE A 350 -1.16 -3.80 7.03
C PHE A 350 -0.93 -4.74 5.86
N ILE A 351 -1.26 -6.01 6.07
CA ILE A 351 -1.15 -7.06 5.08
C ILE A 351 -2.57 -7.52 4.75
N SER A 352 -2.98 -7.43 3.48
CA SER A 352 -4.30 -7.88 3.05
C SER A 352 -4.30 -8.71 1.78
N ASP A 353 -5.39 -9.43 1.55
CA ASP A 353 -5.69 -10.08 0.27
C ASP A 353 -4.52 -10.98 -0.18
N ALA A 354 -4.14 -11.91 0.70
CA ALA A 354 -3.01 -12.81 0.48
C ALA A 354 -3.46 -14.26 0.31
N GLU A 355 -2.97 -14.89 -0.76
CA GLU A 355 -3.15 -16.29 -1.08
C GLU A 355 -1.86 -17.06 -0.79
N LEU A 356 -1.94 -18.06 0.08
CA LEU A 356 -0.81 -18.90 0.50
C LEU A 356 -1.05 -20.34 0.02
N GLU A 357 -0.07 -20.97 -0.63
CA GLU A 357 -0.17 -22.36 -1.05
C GLU A 357 1.11 -23.15 -0.75
N ASN A 358 0.96 -24.35 -0.19
CA ASN A 358 2.07 -25.25 0.13
C ASN A 358 3.11 -24.57 1.05
N ILE A 359 2.64 -24.07 2.19
CA ILE A 359 3.44 -23.30 3.14
C ILE A 359 3.60 -24.08 4.44
N HIS A 360 4.84 -24.16 4.96
CA HIS A 360 5.04 -24.84 6.24
C HIS A 360 4.51 -23.99 7.41
N LEU A 361 4.91 -22.73 7.54
CA LEU A 361 4.40 -21.81 8.55
C LEU A 361 3.70 -20.61 7.91
N GLY A 362 2.37 -20.53 8.04
CA GLY A 362 1.56 -19.48 7.40
C GLY A 362 1.98 -18.08 7.83
N ILE A 363 1.84 -17.79 9.13
CA ILE A 363 2.23 -16.51 9.74
C ILE A 363 3.26 -16.76 10.86
N SER A 364 4.42 -16.12 10.76
CA SER A 364 5.48 -16.15 11.75
C SER A 364 5.74 -14.76 12.32
N MET A 365 5.79 -14.65 13.64
CA MET A 365 6.28 -13.47 14.33
C MET A 365 7.18 -13.93 15.47
N THR A 366 8.44 -13.52 15.49
CA THR A 366 9.42 -13.99 16.49
C THR A 366 10.29 -12.88 17.04
N GLY A 367 10.38 -12.83 18.37
CA GLY A 367 11.31 -12.00 19.14
C GLY A 367 12.63 -12.67 19.48
N TYR A 368 12.97 -13.79 18.81
CA TYR A 368 14.15 -14.61 19.11
C TYR A 368 14.96 -14.97 17.86
N SER A 369 15.06 -14.04 16.90
CA SER A 369 15.68 -14.30 15.58
C SER A 369 16.87 -13.40 15.28
N GLY A 370 17.91 -14.02 14.71
CA GLY A 370 19.12 -13.36 14.24
C GLY A 370 20.26 -13.30 15.26
N PHE A 371 21.43 -12.88 14.77
CA PHE A 371 22.65 -12.67 15.57
C PHE A 371 22.86 -11.20 15.89
N HIS A 372 23.88 -10.88 16.68
CA HIS A 372 24.33 -9.51 16.94
C HIS A 372 25.69 -9.27 16.27
N PRO A 373 26.07 -8.02 15.97
CA PRO A 373 27.37 -7.69 15.38
C PRO A 373 28.54 -8.22 16.21
N ASP A 374 28.40 -8.16 17.52
CA ASP A 374 29.33 -8.66 18.52
C ASP A 374 28.60 -8.91 19.86
N ASP A 375 29.34 -9.31 20.90
CA ASP A 375 28.80 -9.59 22.23
C ASP A 375 28.59 -8.34 23.11
N LYS A 376 28.80 -7.12 22.58
CA LYS A 376 28.69 -5.84 23.32
C LYS A 376 27.41 -5.05 23.01
N TYR A 377 26.52 -5.63 22.22
CA TYR A 377 25.21 -5.05 21.93
C TYR A 377 24.41 -4.77 23.22
N ASP A 378 23.54 -3.77 23.17
CA ASP A 378 22.71 -3.40 24.32
C ASP A 378 21.55 -4.38 24.52
N THR A 379 21.73 -5.38 25.38
CA THR A 379 20.66 -6.35 25.74
C THR A 379 19.41 -5.70 26.34
N SER A 380 19.44 -4.44 26.78
CA SER A 380 18.26 -3.73 27.27
C SER A 380 17.47 -3.01 26.17
N ALA A 381 18.02 -2.92 24.96
CA ALA A 381 17.35 -2.35 23.79
C ALA A 381 16.26 -3.33 23.27
N LEU A 382 15.06 -3.19 23.82
CA LEU A 382 13.91 -4.01 23.45
C LEU A 382 13.21 -3.46 22.20
N PRO A 383 12.90 -4.30 21.19
CA PRO A 383 12.12 -3.89 20.04
C PRO A 383 10.65 -3.70 20.40
N VAL A 384 10.00 -2.74 19.76
CA VAL A 384 8.54 -2.57 19.81
C VAL A 384 7.92 -3.20 18.55
N VAL A 385 7.03 -4.17 18.71
CA VAL A 385 6.24 -4.73 17.60
C VAL A 385 4.77 -4.52 17.92
N ASP A 386 4.13 -3.63 17.17
CA ASP A 386 2.79 -3.15 17.50
C ASP A 386 1.98 -2.81 16.25
N SER A 387 0.66 -2.88 16.33
CA SER A 387 -0.25 -2.44 15.24
C SER A 387 0.04 -3.17 13.93
N ILE A 388 -0.08 -4.49 13.97
CA ILE A 388 0.13 -5.38 12.82
C ILE A 388 -1.20 -6.02 12.44
N THR A 389 -1.64 -5.83 11.20
CA THR A 389 -2.92 -6.35 10.70
C THR A 389 -2.66 -7.35 9.58
N PHE A 390 -3.32 -8.51 9.70
CA PHE A 390 -3.48 -9.50 8.66
C PHE A 390 -4.97 -9.61 8.33
N LYS A 391 -5.35 -9.32 7.07
CA LYS A 391 -6.75 -9.26 6.65
C LYS A 391 -6.99 -10.03 5.37
N ASN A 392 -8.14 -10.69 5.23
CA ASN A 392 -8.55 -11.36 3.99
C ASN A 392 -7.45 -12.31 3.45
N MET A 393 -7.03 -13.27 4.26
CA MET A 393 -6.00 -14.24 3.85
C MET A 393 -6.61 -15.61 3.67
N MET A 394 -6.24 -16.28 2.58
CA MET A 394 -6.63 -17.66 2.32
C MET A 394 -5.38 -18.51 2.11
N GLY A 395 -5.32 -19.67 2.77
CA GLY A 395 -4.20 -20.59 2.69
C GLY A 395 -4.66 -22.00 2.38
N ALA A 396 -4.00 -22.68 1.45
CA ALA A 396 -4.24 -24.08 1.14
C ALA A 396 -2.94 -24.88 1.36
N ASN A 397 -3.07 -26.09 1.92
CA ASN A 397 -1.94 -26.95 2.25
C ASN A 397 -0.93 -26.23 3.16
N ILE A 398 -1.42 -25.76 4.31
CA ILE A 398 -0.63 -25.09 5.36
C ILE A 398 -0.29 -26.09 6.47
N ASP A 399 0.98 -26.28 6.83
CA ASP A 399 1.35 -27.23 7.89
C ASP A 399 1.05 -26.67 9.30
N VAL A 400 1.39 -25.40 9.55
CA VAL A 400 1.18 -24.67 10.81
C VAL A 400 0.59 -23.30 10.50
N ALA A 401 -0.56 -22.98 11.09
CA ALA A 401 -1.29 -21.75 10.80
C ALA A 401 -0.49 -20.51 11.25
N GLY A 402 0.02 -20.53 12.47
CA GLY A 402 0.93 -19.47 12.90
C GLY A 402 1.72 -19.72 14.18
N ASN A 403 2.83 -18.98 14.30
CA ASN A 403 3.69 -18.96 15.46
C ASN A 403 4.03 -17.51 15.79
N VAL A 404 3.50 -17.01 16.91
CA VAL A 404 3.56 -15.62 17.32
C VAL A 404 4.17 -15.54 18.71
N SER A 405 5.49 -15.38 18.77
CA SER A 405 6.28 -15.43 19.99
C SER A 405 7.00 -14.11 20.23
N GLY A 406 6.42 -13.27 21.09
CA GLY A 406 7.00 -12.01 21.53
C GLY A 406 8.03 -12.18 22.65
N ILE A 407 8.58 -11.06 23.10
CA ILE A 407 9.56 -11.00 24.19
C ILE A 407 8.83 -10.73 25.50
N VAL A 408 9.18 -11.41 26.59
CA VAL A 408 8.49 -11.28 27.89
C VAL A 408 8.42 -9.82 28.37
N GLU A 409 9.51 -9.07 28.23
CA GLU A 409 9.61 -7.67 28.66
C GLU A 409 9.09 -6.66 27.62
N SER A 410 8.88 -7.10 26.37
CA SER A 410 8.28 -6.31 25.30
C SER A 410 7.35 -7.20 24.47
N PRO A 411 6.17 -7.56 25.02
CA PRO A 411 5.20 -8.39 24.32
C PRO A 411 4.80 -7.75 22.99
N PHE A 412 4.55 -8.58 21.98
CA PHE A 412 4.00 -8.09 20.73
C PHE A 412 2.54 -7.68 20.97
N SER A 413 2.17 -6.46 20.64
CA SER A 413 0.85 -5.93 20.99
C SER A 413 0.04 -5.57 19.75
N THR A 414 -1.28 -5.50 19.91
CA THR A 414 -2.15 -4.94 18.88
C THR A 414 -2.03 -5.70 17.56
N ILE A 415 -1.93 -7.04 17.66
CA ILE A 415 -1.92 -7.94 16.51
C ILE A 415 -3.37 -8.24 16.12
N CYS A 416 -3.73 -8.01 14.86
CA CYS A 416 -5.09 -8.17 14.38
C CYS A 416 -5.16 -9.18 13.25
N LEU A 417 -6.00 -10.20 13.41
CA LEU A 417 -6.33 -11.18 12.38
C LEU A 417 -7.80 -11.00 12.00
N SER A 418 -8.12 -10.71 10.74
CA SER A 418 -9.51 -10.57 10.30
C SER A 418 -9.75 -11.30 8.99
N ASN A 419 -10.73 -12.21 8.96
CA ASN A 419 -11.04 -13.01 7.77
C ASN A 419 -9.80 -13.76 7.25
N VAL A 420 -9.25 -14.65 8.08
CA VAL A 420 -8.06 -15.46 7.78
C VAL A 420 -8.45 -16.93 7.81
N THR A 421 -8.36 -17.62 6.68
CA THR A 421 -8.73 -19.04 6.55
C THR A 421 -7.57 -19.86 6.00
N PHE A 422 -6.98 -20.73 6.81
CA PHE A 422 -5.92 -21.66 6.44
C PHE A 422 -6.41 -23.11 6.50
N PHE A 423 -6.48 -23.76 5.34
CA PHE A 423 -6.74 -25.19 5.21
C PHE A 423 -5.45 -25.97 5.47
N LEU A 424 -5.42 -26.70 6.59
CA LEU A 424 -4.23 -27.39 7.02
C LEU A 424 -3.94 -28.66 6.20
N SER A 425 -2.66 -28.94 5.95
CA SER A 425 -2.18 -30.13 5.26
C SER A 425 -2.52 -31.43 6.00
N TYR A 426 -2.63 -31.33 7.32
CA TYR A 426 -2.99 -32.40 8.24
C TYR A 426 -3.73 -31.80 9.44
N GLU A 427 -4.48 -32.63 10.16
CA GLU A 427 -5.13 -32.22 11.41
C GLU A 427 -4.10 -32.26 12.56
N LEU A 428 -3.20 -31.27 12.62
CA LEU A 428 -2.34 -31.07 13.80
C LEU A 428 -3.01 -30.10 14.78
N SER A 429 -3.00 -30.48 16.06
CA SER A 429 -3.42 -29.64 17.18
C SER A 429 -2.28 -29.56 18.20
N PRO A 430 -1.84 -28.36 18.61
CA PRO A 430 -2.32 -27.04 18.17
C PRO A 430 -1.74 -26.61 16.81
N SER A 431 -2.49 -25.80 16.06
CA SER A 431 -2.08 -25.20 14.78
C SER A 431 -1.54 -23.77 14.92
N TRP A 432 -1.79 -23.14 16.07
CA TRP A 432 -1.27 -21.84 16.46
C TRP A 432 -0.44 -21.95 17.73
N PHE A 433 0.69 -21.27 17.76
CA PHE A 433 1.58 -21.18 18.92
C PHE A 433 1.77 -19.72 19.29
N CYS A 434 1.42 -19.34 20.52
CA CYS A 434 1.50 -17.95 20.96
C CYS A 434 2.19 -17.83 22.31
N SER A 435 3.03 -16.81 22.45
CA SER A 435 3.64 -16.46 23.73
C SER A 435 3.97 -14.97 23.77
N ASN A 436 3.71 -14.32 24.90
CA ASN A 436 3.98 -12.88 25.10
C ASN A 436 3.44 -12.02 23.95
N VAL A 437 2.18 -12.25 23.59
CA VAL A 437 1.48 -11.50 22.55
C VAL A 437 0.10 -11.08 23.04
N ILE A 438 -0.41 -9.96 22.54
CA ILE A 438 -1.76 -9.49 22.80
C ILE A 438 -2.36 -9.08 21.46
N GLY A 439 -3.54 -9.61 21.15
CA GLY A 439 -4.21 -9.31 19.90
C GLY A 439 -5.71 -9.60 19.90
N PHE A 440 -6.29 -9.43 18.72
CA PHE A 440 -7.69 -9.67 18.41
C PHE A 440 -7.82 -10.45 17.10
N SER A 441 -8.83 -11.34 17.05
CA SER A 441 -9.13 -12.14 15.88
C SER A 441 -10.63 -12.15 15.60
N GLU A 442 -11.01 -11.96 14.34
CA GLU A 442 -12.38 -12.05 13.84
C GLU A 442 -12.40 -12.92 12.58
N GLU A 443 -13.30 -13.90 12.52
CA GLU A 443 -13.44 -14.81 11.36
C GLU A 443 -12.11 -15.49 10.98
N VAL A 444 -11.45 -16.14 11.95
CA VAL A 444 -10.17 -16.84 11.76
C VAL A 444 -10.34 -18.35 11.90
N ILE A 445 -9.89 -19.09 10.89
CA ILE A 445 -9.91 -20.55 10.83
C ILE A 445 -8.52 -21.04 10.39
N PRO A 446 -7.87 -21.98 11.11
CA PRO A 446 -8.27 -22.56 12.39
C PRO A 446 -8.20 -21.53 13.52
N GLU A 447 -8.91 -21.82 14.61
CA GLU A 447 -9.02 -20.92 15.77
C GLU A 447 -7.62 -20.56 16.35
N PRO A 448 -7.29 -19.27 16.52
CA PRO A 448 -5.99 -18.82 17.02
C PRO A 448 -5.86 -19.01 18.54
N CYS A 449 -4.68 -18.75 19.11
CA CYS A 449 -4.49 -18.86 20.56
C CYS A 449 -5.35 -17.85 21.35
N PRO A 450 -5.70 -18.11 22.62
CA PRO A 450 -6.47 -17.18 23.45
C PRO A 450 -5.87 -15.77 23.56
N ASP A 451 -4.53 -15.66 23.53
CA ASP A 451 -3.80 -14.39 23.55
C ASP A 451 -4.15 -13.46 22.37
N LEU A 452 -4.62 -14.04 21.26
CA LEU A 452 -5.06 -13.34 20.06
C LEU A 452 -6.60 -13.24 19.96
N GLN A 453 -7.34 -13.73 20.96
CA GLN A 453 -8.81 -13.72 20.98
C GLN A 453 -9.41 -12.71 21.96
N SER A 454 -8.62 -11.76 22.47
CA SER A 454 -9.08 -10.90 23.56
C SER A 454 -10.31 -10.06 23.18
N SER A 455 -11.41 -10.22 23.92
CA SER A 455 -12.68 -9.54 23.71
C SER A 455 -12.63 -8.11 24.28
N TYR A 456 -12.06 -7.17 23.53
CA TYR A 456 -12.10 -5.75 23.88
C TYR A 456 -13.39 -5.08 23.39
N SER A 457 -14.23 -4.66 24.33
CA SER A 457 -15.56 -4.08 24.12
C SER A 457 -15.61 -2.67 23.50
N ASN A 458 -14.54 -2.18 22.85
CA ASN A 458 -14.47 -0.81 22.31
C ASN A 458 -13.71 -0.65 20.97
N PHE A 459 -13.32 -1.74 20.29
CA PHE A 459 -12.70 -1.68 18.95
C PHE A 459 -13.60 -2.26 17.86
N SER A 460 -14.91 -2.01 17.93
CA SER A 460 -15.91 -2.51 16.97
C SER A 460 -15.85 -1.83 15.59
N PHE A 461 -14.68 -1.36 15.15
CA PHE A 461 -14.40 -0.92 13.78
C PHE A 461 -13.02 -1.45 13.37
N SER A 462 -12.97 -2.78 13.18
CA SER A 462 -12.09 -3.59 12.32
C SER A 462 -10.60 -3.24 12.29
N CYS A 463 -9.73 -4.17 12.71
CA CYS A 463 -8.28 -4.19 12.44
C CYS A 463 -7.74 -2.96 11.71
N PHE A 464 -7.21 -1.98 12.46
CA PHE A 464 -6.68 -0.70 11.96
C PHE A 464 -6.94 -0.46 10.48
N THR A 465 -8.06 0.18 10.13
CA THR A 465 -8.09 1.00 8.93
C THR A 465 -7.22 2.22 9.19
N SER A 466 -5.89 2.01 9.27
CA SER A 466 -4.92 3.09 9.13
C SER A 466 -4.83 3.46 7.65
N LEU A 467 -5.96 3.85 7.07
CA LEU A 467 -6.00 4.54 5.79
C LEU A 467 -5.62 6.00 6.08
N TYR A 468 -4.38 6.35 5.73
CA TYR A 468 -3.79 7.69 5.56
C TYR A 468 -3.25 8.45 6.81
N PRO A 469 -1.92 8.53 6.99
CA PRO A 469 -1.28 9.59 7.79
C PRO A 469 -1.05 10.90 7.00
N HIS A 470 -1.46 11.01 5.73
CA HIS A 470 -1.13 12.16 4.87
C HIS A 470 -2.23 13.23 4.74
N PHE A 471 -3.01 13.49 5.80
CA PHE A 471 -3.95 14.63 5.85
C PHE A 471 -4.02 15.33 7.22
N SER A 472 -2.92 15.43 7.96
CA SER A 472 -2.82 16.43 9.05
C SER A 472 -2.41 17.79 8.48
N ASN A 473 -3.28 18.39 7.66
CA ASN A 473 -3.32 19.84 7.42
C ASN A 473 -4.62 20.31 6.75
N VAL A 474 -5.77 19.66 6.97
CA VAL A 474 -7.10 20.28 6.76
C VAL A 474 -8.13 19.72 7.76
N SER A 475 -7.77 19.60 9.05
CA SER A 475 -8.78 19.35 10.11
C SER A 475 -9.28 20.68 10.68
N GLY A 476 -9.86 21.50 9.80
CA GLY A 476 -10.36 22.84 10.15
C GLY A 476 -11.59 23.31 9.37
N SER A 477 -12.08 22.57 8.37
CA SER A 477 -13.27 23.05 7.62
C SER A 477 -14.24 21.99 7.08
N LEU A 478 -14.08 20.70 7.40
CA LEU A 478 -14.98 19.64 6.90
C LEU A 478 -16.01 19.14 7.93
N ASP A 479 -15.81 19.40 9.22
CA ASP A 479 -16.80 19.07 10.26
C ASP A 479 -17.97 20.07 10.35
N GLN A 480 -17.94 21.18 9.61
CA GLN A 480 -19.05 22.16 9.54
C GLN A 480 -19.99 21.99 8.34
N GLU A 481 -19.61 21.19 7.33
CA GLU A 481 -20.41 20.98 6.11
C GLU A 481 -21.26 19.69 6.21
N LEU A 482 -20.75 18.63 6.87
CA LEU A 482 -21.53 17.41 7.12
C LEU A 482 -22.66 17.62 8.14
N TYR A 483 -22.50 18.53 9.12
CA TYR A 483 -23.58 18.95 10.01
C TYR A 483 -24.64 19.84 9.33
N LYS A 484 -24.34 20.40 8.14
CA LYS A 484 -25.29 21.17 7.33
C LYS A 484 -26.06 20.30 6.33
N ALA A 485 -25.46 19.23 5.81
CA ALA A 485 -26.13 18.33 4.87
C ALA A 485 -27.32 17.58 5.51
N ASP A 486 -27.19 17.12 6.76
CA ASP A 486 -28.30 16.49 7.49
C ASP A 486 -29.42 17.49 7.86
N SER A 487 -29.09 18.77 8.03
CA SER A 487 -30.09 19.83 8.26
C SER A 487 -30.88 20.22 7.00
N ILE A 488 -30.33 19.97 5.81
CA ILE A 488 -30.96 20.27 4.52
C ILE A 488 -31.83 19.09 4.04
N LEU A 489 -31.44 17.85 4.36
CA LEU A 489 -32.27 16.66 4.12
C LEU A 489 -33.47 16.54 5.08
N LEU A 490 -33.36 16.99 6.33
CA LEU A 490 -34.54 17.11 7.21
C LEU A 490 -35.48 18.24 6.78
N ASN A 491 -34.98 19.37 6.27
CA ASN A 491 -35.83 20.48 5.83
C ASN A 491 -36.56 20.24 4.50
N SER A 492 -36.09 19.33 3.65
CA SER A 492 -36.78 18.97 2.40
C SER A 492 -37.98 18.04 2.65
N GLN A 493 -37.95 17.18 3.67
CA GLN A 493 -39.12 16.39 4.10
C GLN A 493 -40.20 17.26 4.77
N TYR A 494 -39.83 18.33 5.48
CA TYR A 494 -40.77 19.31 6.04
C TYR A 494 -41.39 20.27 5.01
N MET A 495 -40.71 20.52 3.88
CA MET A 495 -41.23 21.31 2.77
C MET A 495 -42.19 20.53 1.85
N ILE A 496 -42.08 19.21 1.78
CA ILE A 496 -43.01 18.36 1.02
C ILE A 496 -44.35 18.18 1.78
N ALA A 497 -44.30 18.11 3.12
CA ALA A 497 -45.51 18.04 3.96
C ALA A 497 -46.30 19.37 4.06
N SER A 498 -45.66 20.52 3.80
CA SER A 498 -46.33 21.84 3.85
C SER A 498 -47.00 22.25 2.53
N VAL A 499 -46.62 21.64 1.40
CA VAL A 499 -47.29 21.84 0.10
C VAL A 499 -48.59 21.04 0.02
N ASP A 500 -48.67 19.87 0.65
CA ASP A 500 -49.91 19.09 0.75
C ASP A 500 -50.93 19.69 1.74
N LEU A 501 -50.48 20.38 2.80
CA LEU A 501 -51.38 21.11 3.71
C LEU A 501 -51.93 22.43 3.12
N LEU A 502 -51.17 23.13 2.25
CA LEU A 502 -51.67 24.33 1.56
C LEU A 502 -52.69 23.99 0.46
N GLY A 503 -52.54 22.86 -0.23
CA GLY A 503 -53.51 22.38 -1.23
C GLY A 503 -54.86 21.96 -0.63
N MET A 504 -54.87 21.45 0.61
CA MET A 504 -56.11 21.11 1.32
C MET A 504 -56.81 22.33 1.96
N ALA A 505 -56.06 23.39 2.28
CA ALA A 505 -56.60 24.64 2.81
C ALA A 505 -57.34 25.49 1.75
N GLU A 506 -56.88 25.49 0.50
CA GLU A 506 -57.60 26.17 -0.61
C GLU A 506 -58.90 25.44 -1.01
N ALA A 507 -58.95 24.11 -0.90
CA ALA A 507 -60.17 23.33 -1.15
C ALA A 507 -61.25 23.53 -0.06
N CYS A 508 -60.85 23.78 1.20
CA CYS A 508 -61.80 24.12 2.28
C CYS A 508 -62.28 25.57 2.20
N MET A 509 -61.46 26.51 1.74
CA MET A 509 -61.83 27.93 1.62
C MET A 509 -62.83 28.20 0.47
N LEU A 510 -62.82 27.40 -0.60
CA LEU A 510 -63.77 27.53 -1.71
C LEU A 510 -65.18 26.98 -1.40
N TYR A 511 -65.34 26.13 -0.39
CA TYR A 511 -66.65 25.63 0.05
C TYR A 511 -67.35 26.59 1.04
N LEU A 512 -66.58 27.45 1.72
CA LEU A 512 -67.09 28.36 2.74
C LEU A 512 -67.59 29.72 2.21
N THR A 513 -67.49 29.99 0.91
CA THR A 513 -68.04 31.22 0.29
C THR A 513 -69.48 31.07 -0.24
N LYS A 514 -70.17 29.96 0.05
CA LYS A 514 -71.56 29.72 -0.38
C LYS A 514 -72.40 29.03 0.70
N SER A 515 -72.56 29.64 1.88
CA SER A 515 -73.66 29.29 2.79
C SER A 515 -73.78 30.31 3.91
N ASP A 516 -74.88 31.07 3.92
CA ASP A 516 -75.30 31.89 5.05
C ASP A 516 -76.00 31.00 6.09
N GLY A 517 -75.48 30.96 7.33
CA GLY A 517 -76.24 30.48 8.48
C GLY A 517 -75.44 29.67 9.52
N LEU A 518 -75.23 30.27 10.70
CA LEU A 518 -74.72 29.57 11.89
C LEU A 518 -75.75 28.58 12.45
N ARG A 519 -75.73 27.33 11.99
CA ARG A 519 -76.09 26.15 12.81
C ARG A 519 -75.68 24.80 12.22
N GLU A 520 -74.55 24.69 11.52
CA GLU A 520 -74.09 23.38 11.01
C GLU A 520 -72.55 23.18 10.97
N ALA A 521 -71.78 24.04 11.67
CA ALA A 521 -70.31 23.91 11.70
C ALA A 521 -69.78 22.83 12.67
N THR A 522 -70.60 22.32 13.59
CA THR A 522 -70.14 21.41 14.65
C THR A 522 -70.09 19.94 14.21
N ASN A 523 -70.76 19.56 13.12
CA ASN A 523 -70.77 18.16 12.65
C ASN A 523 -69.70 17.85 11.59
N ALA A 524 -69.02 18.85 11.01
CA ALA A 524 -68.00 18.62 9.99
C ALA A 524 -66.59 18.34 10.57
N ILE A 525 -66.30 18.83 11.78
CA ILE A 525 -64.98 18.65 12.42
C ILE A 525 -64.77 17.20 12.89
N ASN A 526 -65.85 16.48 13.23
CA ASN A 526 -65.77 15.09 13.71
C ASN A 526 -65.58 14.04 12.58
N GLY A 527 -65.62 14.44 11.31
CA GLY A 527 -65.46 13.53 10.16
C GLY A 527 -64.01 13.28 9.71
N CYS A 528 -63.05 14.15 10.04
CA CYS A 528 -61.67 14.04 9.53
C CYS A 528 -60.69 13.36 10.50
N ALA A 529 -61.11 12.99 11.71
CA ALA A 529 -60.21 12.44 12.74
C ALA A 529 -60.13 10.89 12.78
N LEU A 530 -60.69 10.19 11.79
CA LEU A 530 -60.73 8.72 11.75
C LEU A 530 -60.19 8.17 10.42
N SER A 531 -58.92 8.42 10.13
CA SER A 531 -58.11 7.48 9.36
C SER A 531 -56.63 7.59 9.72
N HIS A 532 -56.18 6.53 10.40
CA HIS A 532 -54.80 6.08 10.62
C HIS A 532 -53.99 6.66 11.79
N SER A 533 -53.81 5.73 12.72
CA SER A 533 -53.11 5.73 14.00
C SER A 533 -51.68 5.14 13.89
N THR A 534 -50.93 5.31 14.99
CA THR A 534 -49.74 4.60 15.47
C THR A 534 -48.36 5.03 14.96
N LEU A 535 -47.66 5.86 15.76
CA LEU A 535 -46.39 5.47 16.40
C LEU A 535 -46.08 6.39 17.61
N GLU A 536 -45.49 5.76 18.63
CA GLU A 536 -45.57 6.04 20.07
C GLU A 536 -44.96 7.35 20.60
N LEU A 537 -45.58 7.81 21.70
CA LEU A 537 -45.12 8.85 22.61
C LEU A 537 -43.96 8.35 23.49
N GLY A 538 -42.85 9.09 23.50
CA GLY A 538 -41.79 8.90 24.48
C GLY A 538 -40.77 10.04 24.51
N ASN A 539 -41.16 11.18 25.10
CA ASN A 539 -40.30 12.19 25.78
C ASN A 539 -40.76 13.66 25.65
N LEU A 540 -42.07 13.92 25.77
CA LEU A 540 -42.59 15.30 25.89
C LEU A 540 -42.42 15.93 27.29
N ASN A 541 -41.56 15.38 28.15
CA ASN A 541 -41.32 15.87 29.52
C ASN A 541 -39.93 16.52 29.73
N GLN A 542 -39.13 16.76 28.68
CA GLN A 542 -37.84 17.45 28.80
C GLN A 542 -37.74 18.83 28.12
N LEU A 543 -38.82 19.32 27.49
CA LEU A 543 -38.83 20.62 26.81
C LEU A 543 -39.53 21.75 27.58
N VAL A 544 -40.02 21.48 28.80
CA VAL A 544 -40.71 22.48 29.65
C VAL A 544 -39.76 23.12 30.70
N THR A 545 -38.45 22.89 30.65
CA THR A 545 -37.55 23.39 31.72
C THR A 545 -36.24 24.06 31.27
N SER A 546 -36.11 24.46 30.01
CA SER A 546 -34.90 25.18 29.53
C SER A 546 -35.15 26.49 28.77
N LEU A 547 -36.39 26.97 28.71
CA LEU A 547 -36.73 28.29 28.15
C LEU A 547 -37.13 29.31 29.24
N GLN A 548 -36.28 29.43 30.25
CA GLN A 548 -36.20 30.62 31.11
C GLN A 548 -34.74 30.77 31.50
N LEU A 549 -33.99 31.61 30.77
CA LEU A 549 -32.82 32.39 31.21
C LEU A 549 -32.03 32.84 29.97
N SER A 550 -32.26 34.10 29.55
CA SER A 550 -31.27 35.06 29.03
C SER A 550 -31.88 36.00 27.99
N TYR A 551 -32.52 37.08 28.46
CA TYR A 551 -32.70 38.31 27.68
C TYR A 551 -32.65 39.50 28.65
N VAL A 552 -31.55 40.25 28.61
CA VAL A 552 -31.44 41.60 29.16
C VAL A 552 -30.94 42.48 28.01
N PRO A 553 -31.64 43.57 27.66
CA PRO A 553 -31.28 44.42 26.52
C PRO A 553 -30.28 45.51 26.91
N SER A 554 -29.44 45.92 25.97
CA SER A 554 -28.66 47.15 26.03
C SER A 554 -28.92 48.00 24.78
N ASN A 555 -29.47 49.19 25.04
CA ASN A 555 -29.73 50.37 24.21
C ASN A 555 -30.81 50.29 23.12
#